data_AF-A0AAD8TMI5-F1
#
_entry.id   AF-A0AAD8TMI5-F1
#
_cell.length_a   1.000
_cell.length_b   1.000
_cell.length_c   1.000
_cell.angle_alpha   90.00
_cell.angle_beta   90.00
_cell.angle_gamma   90.00
#
_symmetry.space_group_name_H-M   'P 1'
#
loop_
_entity.id
_entity.type
_entity.pdbx_description
1 polymer ?
#
loop_
_entity_poly.entity_id
_entity_poly.type
_entity_poly.pdbx_seq_one_letter_code
_entity_poly.pdbx_strand_id
1 'polypeptide(L)'
;MRTSTALLAAAAALLLSLAAAADMSIVSYGERSEEEARRMYAEWKAEHGRNSNAIGAEDELRFAVFMDNLRYVDEHNAAADAGVHSFRLGLNRFADLTNEEYRSTYLGVRTKPERKQKLSSRYQAAVNEELPESVDWRTKGAVPAVKDQGGCGSCWAFSAIAAVEGINAIATGDLIALSEQELVDCDTSYNEGCNGGLMDYAFEFIINNGGIDSEEDYPYTEKDGRCDANKKNAKVVTIDGYEDVPVNSEKSLQKAVANQPISVAIEAGGRAFQLYSSGIFTGTCGTALDHGVAAVGYGTEDGKDYWIVRNSWGSSWGESGYVRMERNIQSTDGKCGIAIEPSYPLKTGANPPNPGPTPPAPVPPTPPSSVCDSYYTCPASTTCCCIFEYGKECFAWGCCPLEGASCCDDHYSCCPHDYPVCNTRRGTCSATKDSPLSVKALKRIMATRTGARRAEDGMKSSA
;
A
#
# COMPACT_ATOMS: atom_id res chain seq x y z
N MET A 1 56.81 64.65 -21.41
CA MET A 1 56.77 63.35 -20.71
C MET A 1 55.74 63.32 -19.57
N ARG A 2 54.53 63.89 -19.73
CA ARG A 2 53.46 63.83 -18.70
C ARG A 2 52.11 63.30 -19.22
N THR A 3 51.97 63.11 -20.53
CA THR A 3 50.74 62.63 -21.17
C THR A 3 50.71 61.12 -21.37
N SER A 4 51.85 60.45 -21.55
CA SER A 4 51.91 58.99 -21.77
C SER A 4 51.64 58.15 -20.51
N THR A 5 51.99 58.64 -19.33
CA THR A 5 51.76 57.91 -18.06
C THR A 5 50.28 57.90 -17.65
N ALA A 6 49.52 58.96 -17.98
CA ALA A 6 48.09 59.02 -17.70
C ALA A 6 47.27 58.06 -18.59
N LEU A 7 47.66 57.90 -19.86
CA LEU A 7 47.02 56.95 -20.78
C LEU A 7 47.30 55.48 -20.41
N LEU A 8 48.52 55.17 -19.96
CA LEU A 8 48.88 53.83 -19.47
C LEU A 8 48.17 53.49 -18.15
N ALA A 9 48.03 54.46 -17.23
CA ALA A 9 47.29 54.26 -15.98
C ALA A 9 45.77 54.08 -16.23
N ALA A 10 45.20 54.84 -17.17
CA ALA A 10 43.79 54.69 -17.55
C ALA A 10 43.50 53.36 -18.25
N ALA A 11 44.41 52.89 -19.13
CA ALA A 11 44.29 51.59 -19.79
C ALA A 11 44.43 50.43 -18.80
N ALA A 12 45.35 50.52 -17.82
CA ALA A 12 45.49 49.53 -16.76
C ALA A 12 44.26 49.49 -15.84
N ALA A 13 43.68 50.64 -15.50
CA ALA A 13 42.45 50.71 -14.71
C ALA A 13 41.22 50.14 -15.45
N LEU A 14 41.13 50.33 -16.78
CA LEU A 14 40.08 49.73 -17.61
C LEU A 14 40.25 48.20 -17.74
N LEU A 15 41.49 47.71 -17.80
CA LEU A 15 41.77 46.27 -17.86
C LEU A 15 41.53 45.58 -16.51
N LEU A 16 41.80 46.26 -15.39
CA LEU A 16 41.45 45.76 -14.05
C LEU A 16 39.94 45.79 -13.78
N SER A 17 39.20 46.77 -14.32
CA SER A 17 37.73 46.77 -14.20
C SER A 17 37.06 45.72 -15.09
N LEU A 18 37.63 45.42 -16.26
CA LEU A 18 37.17 44.31 -17.11
C LEU A 18 37.50 42.93 -16.52
N ALA A 19 38.63 42.79 -15.79
CA ALA A 19 38.95 41.56 -15.07
C ALA A 19 38.06 41.34 -13.83
N ALA A 20 37.66 42.42 -13.13
CA ALA A 20 36.69 42.35 -12.03
C ALA A 20 35.24 42.10 -12.50
N ALA A 21 34.94 42.35 -13.78
CA ALA A 21 33.64 42.04 -14.39
C ALA A 21 33.53 40.60 -14.92
N ALA A 22 34.64 39.85 -14.97
CA ALA A 22 34.67 38.44 -15.37
C ALA A 22 34.46 37.47 -14.19
N ASP A 23 34.29 38.00 -12.97
CA ASP A 23 33.97 37.23 -11.75
C ASP A 23 32.53 37.48 -11.27
N MET A 24 31.65 37.91 -12.18
CA MET A 24 30.23 37.58 -12.08
C MET A 24 30.10 36.15 -12.59
N SER A 25 30.38 35.20 -11.69
CA SER A 25 30.00 33.80 -11.84
C SER A 25 28.60 33.75 -12.46
N ILE A 26 28.51 32.99 -13.55
CA ILE A 26 27.29 32.63 -14.25
C ILE A 26 26.22 32.36 -13.21
N VAL A 27 25.31 33.31 -13.00
CA VAL A 27 24.01 33.01 -12.42
C VAL A 27 23.37 32.13 -13.50
N SER A 28 23.37 30.83 -13.23
CA SER A 28 22.53 29.84 -13.91
C SER A 28 21.12 30.43 -13.94
N TYR A 29 20.72 31.00 -15.07
CA TYR A 29 19.39 31.54 -15.31
C TYR A 29 18.45 30.31 -15.35
N GLY A 30 18.05 29.81 -14.18
CA GLY A 30 17.17 28.65 -14.08
C GLY A 30 17.21 27.89 -12.75
N GLU A 31 18.29 27.95 -11.97
CA GLU A 31 18.35 27.22 -10.69
C GLU A 31 17.85 28.08 -9.52
N ARG A 32 16.83 27.59 -8.80
CA ARG A 32 16.30 28.22 -7.58
C ARG A 32 17.39 28.33 -6.50
N SER A 33 17.32 29.37 -5.68
CA SER A 33 18.25 29.51 -4.56
C SER A 33 18.00 28.42 -3.51
N GLU A 34 19.03 28.06 -2.73
CA GLU A 34 18.88 27.09 -1.64
C GLU A 34 17.83 27.56 -0.61
N GLU A 35 17.79 28.86 -0.31
CA GLU A 35 16.79 29.44 0.60
C GLU A 35 15.35 29.26 0.08
N GLU A 36 15.14 29.45 -1.23
CA GLU A 36 13.84 29.21 -1.87
C GLU A 36 13.48 27.72 -1.83
N ALA A 37 14.42 26.85 -2.20
CA ALA A 37 14.22 25.40 -2.17
C ALA A 37 13.91 24.90 -0.75
N ARG A 38 14.57 25.43 0.29
CA ARG A 38 14.29 25.09 1.70
C ARG A 38 12.88 25.50 2.12
N ARG A 39 12.41 26.67 1.69
CA ARG A 39 11.02 27.09 1.94
C ARG A 39 10.03 26.15 1.26
N MET A 40 10.25 25.83 -0.02
CA MET A 40 9.40 24.89 -0.76
C MET A 40 9.39 23.49 -0.12
N TYR A 41 10.55 23.02 0.34
CA TYR A 41 10.65 21.73 1.04
C TYR A 41 9.90 21.73 2.37
N ALA A 42 9.96 22.83 3.14
CA ALA A 42 9.20 22.95 4.38
C ALA A 42 7.68 22.96 4.13
N GLU A 43 7.22 23.67 3.11
CA GLU A 43 5.81 23.68 2.68
C GLU A 43 5.36 22.29 2.20
N TRP A 44 6.17 21.66 1.34
CA TRP A 44 5.92 20.30 0.84
C TRP A 44 5.84 19.27 1.98
N LYS A 45 6.73 19.35 2.98
CA LYS A 45 6.69 18.47 4.16
C LYS A 45 5.39 18.64 4.95
N ALA A 46 4.93 19.87 5.12
CA ALA A 46 3.68 20.16 5.81
C ALA A 46 2.46 19.62 5.05
N GLU A 47 2.43 19.80 3.73
CA GLU A 47 1.36 19.31 2.86
C GLU A 47 1.28 17.77 2.85
N HIS A 48 2.42 17.09 2.81
CA HIS A 48 2.50 15.62 2.71
C HIS A 48 2.64 14.90 4.05
N GLY A 49 2.48 15.61 5.17
CA GLY A 49 2.54 15.02 6.52
C GLY A 49 3.90 14.43 6.90
N ARG A 50 5.00 14.95 6.34
CA ARG A 50 6.38 14.44 6.53
C ARG A 50 7.11 15.06 7.73
N ASN A 51 6.41 15.79 8.60
CA ASN A 51 7.00 16.62 9.65
C ASN A 51 7.71 15.85 10.79
N SER A 52 7.60 14.52 10.85
CA SER A 52 8.01 13.75 12.05
C SER A 52 9.17 12.76 11.87
N ASN A 53 9.64 12.47 10.65
CA ASN A 53 10.42 11.25 10.43
C ASN A 53 11.92 11.45 10.17
N ALA A 54 12.35 12.60 9.64
CA ALA A 54 13.76 12.86 9.36
C ALA A 54 14.26 14.01 10.25
N ILE A 55 15.26 13.76 11.10
CA ILE A 55 15.91 14.77 11.95
C ILE A 55 17.40 14.78 11.63
N GLY A 56 18.00 15.97 11.54
CA GLY A 56 19.45 16.11 11.36
C GLY A 56 19.90 15.63 9.98
N ALA A 57 20.86 14.71 9.93
CA ALA A 57 21.50 14.27 8.69
C ALA A 57 20.53 13.62 7.68
N GLU A 58 19.47 12.97 8.15
CA GLU A 58 18.45 12.38 7.26
C GLU A 58 17.61 13.47 6.57
N ASP A 59 17.25 14.54 7.27
CA ASP A 59 16.45 15.63 6.67
C ASP A 59 17.26 16.39 5.62
N GLU A 60 18.56 16.59 5.86
CA GLU A 60 19.46 17.19 4.86
C GLU A 60 19.66 16.28 3.64
N LEU A 61 19.69 14.95 3.82
CA LEU A 61 19.71 14.00 2.71
C LEU A 61 18.40 14.08 1.90
N ARG A 62 17.24 14.04 2.56
CA ARG A 62 15.93 14.15 1.92
C ARG A 62 15.75 15.49 1.22
N PHE A 63 16.25 16.57 1.80
CA PHE A 63 16.30 17.88 1.18
C PHE A 63 17.17 17.89 -0.09
N ALA A 64 18.36 17.27 -0.06
CA ALA A 64 19.21 17.19 -1.24
C ALA A 64 18.55 16.42 -2.39
N VAL A 65 17.86 15.32 -2.08
CA VAL A 65 17.07 14.56 -3.07
C VAL A 65 15.90 15.37 -3.60
N PHE A 66 15.17 16.05 -2.71
CA PHE A 66 14.09 16.97 -3.07
C PHE A 66 14.57 18.07 -4.02
N MET A 67 15.72 18.67 -3.75
CA MET A 67 16.31 19.71 -4.58
C MET A 67 16.71 19.19 -5.97
N ASP A 68 17.25 17.97 -6.05
CA ASP A 68 17.56 17.35 -7.35
C ASP A 68 16.28 17.05 -8.15
N ASN A 69 15.23 16.53 -7.50
CA ASN A 69 13.92 16.33 -8.14
C ASN A 69 13.28 17.66 -8.54
N LEU A 70 13.45 18.71 -7.75
CA LEU A 70 12.95 20.05 -8.05
C LEU A 70 13.58 20.61 -9.32
N ARG A 71 14.90 20.53 -9.45
CA ARG A 71 15.59 20.94 -10.68
C ARG A 71 15.08 20.17 -11.90
N TYR A 72 14.92 18.85 -11.78
CA TYR A 72 14.39 18.04 -12.87
C TYR A 72 12.96 18.44 -13.27
N VAL A 73 12.10 18.73 -12.28
CA VAL A 73 10.74 19.24 -12.51
C VAL A 73 10.76 20.60 -13.22
N ASP A 74 11.60 21.53 -12.76
CA ASP A 74 11.70 22.87 -13.35
C ASP A 74 12.19 22.83 -14.79
N GLU A 75 13.25 22.05 -15.07
CA GLU A 75 13.78 21.85 -16.43
C GLU A 75 12.74 21.24 -17.37
N HIS A 76 12.05 20.18 -16.93
CA HIS A 76 11.01 19.54 -17.71
C HIS A 76 9.84 20.48 -17.98
N ASN A 77 9.36 21.20 -16.96
CA ASN A 77 8.22 22.09 -17.09
C ASN A 77 8.54 23.32 -17.95
N ALA A 78 9.77 23.85 -17.89
CA ALA A 78 10.23 24.89 -18.81
C ALA A 78 10.23 24.41 -20.28
N ALA A 79 10.68 23.17 -20.54
CA ALA A 79 10.58 22.56 -21.87
C ALA A 79 9.11 22.33 -22.28
N ALA A 80 8.25 21.99 -21.34
CA ALA A 80 6.82 21.81 -21.57
C ALA A 80 6.09 23.14 -21.87
N ASP A 81 6.52 24.25 -21.27
CA ASP A 81 6.06 25.61 -21.61
C ASP A 81 6.53 26.06 -22.99
N ALA A 82 7.70 25.57 -23.44
CA ALA A 82 8.19 25.73 -24.81
C ALA A 82 7.51 24.77 -25.81
N GLY A 83 6.54 23.96 -25.38
CA GLY A 83 5.78 23.03 -26.24
C GLY A 83 6.51 21.73 -26.58
N VAL A 84 7.63 21.42 -25.94
CA VAL A 84 8.40 20.18 -26.16
C VAL A 84 7.70 18.96 -25.56
N HIS A 85 7.04 19.14 -24.41
CA HIS A 85 6.31 18.09 -23.70
C HIS A 85 4.83 18.44 -23.54
N SER A 86 3.96 17.42 -23.62
CA SER A 86 2.50 17.54 -23.43
C SER A 86 2.03 17.26 -22.01
N PHE A 87 2.96 17.11 -21.07
CA PHE A 87 2.65 16.82 -19.68
C PHE A 87 3.53 17.67 -18.76
N ARG A 88 3.16 17.69 -17.49
CA ARG A 88 3.83 18.42 -16.42
C ARG A 88 4.26 17.43 -15.34
N LEU A 89 5.42 17.70 -14.76
CA LEU A 89 5.89 17.05 -13.55
C LEU A 89 5.57 17.91 -12.34
N GLY A 90 5.52 17.29 -11.17
CA GLY A 90 5.26 17.98 -9.92
C GLY A 90 5.97 17.33 -8.74
N LEU A 91 6.14 18.12 -7.68
CA LEU A 91 6.67 17.67 -6.40
C LEU A 91 5.58 16.92 -5.61
N ASN A 92 5.23 15.73 -6.09
CA ASN A 92 4.27 14.86 -5.42
C ASN A 92 4.90 14.18 -4.17
N ARG A 93 4.19 13.22 -3.57
CA ARG A 93 4.63 12.50 -2.36
C ARG A 93 5.98 11.77 -2.46
N PHE A 94 6.53 11.59 -3.65
CA PHE A 94 7.81 10.93 -3.92
C PHE A 94 8.96 11.91 -4.20
N ALA A 95 8.73 13.22 -4.01
CA ALA A 95 9.72 14.24 -4.31
C ALA A 95 11.00 14.13 -3.47
N ASP A 96 10.95 13.53 -2.28
CA ASP A 96 12.11 13.29 -1.40
C ASP A 96 12.77 11.92 -1.60
N LEU A 97 12.34 11.16 -2.62
CA LEU A 97 12.89 9.84 -2.95
C LEU A 97 13.75 9.91 -4.21
N THR A 98 14.90 9.24 -4.13
CA THR A 98 15.69 8.94 -5.33
C THR A 98 14.90 7.99 -6.22
N ASN A 99 15.21 7.96 -7.52
CA ASN A 99 14.55 7.02 -8.42
C ASN A 99 14.82 5.56 -8.04
N GLU A 100 15.98 5.25 -7.45
CA GLU A 100 16.31 3.90 -6.97
C GLU A 100 15.49 3.49 -5.74
N GLU A 101 15.31 4.38 -4.76
CA GLU A 101 14.41 4.14 -3.61
C GLU A 101 12.96 3.96 -4.07
N TYR A 102 12.51 4.79 -5.00
CA TYR A 102 11.17 4.67 -5.59
C TYR A 102 10.98 3.31 -6.29
N ARG A 103 11.91 2.93 -7.17
CA ARG A 103 11.85 1.68 -7.92
C ARG A 103 11.85 0.44 -7.03
N SER A 104 12.64 0.46 -5.96
CA SER A 104 12.78 -0.69 -5.05
C SER A 104 11.59 -0.87 -4.10
N THR A 105 10.76 0.16 -3.90
CA THR A 105 9.71 0.17 -2.87
C THR A 105 8.29 0.13 -3.44
N TYR A 106 8.01 0.82 -4.56
CA TYR A 106 6.65 1.07 -5.05
C TYR A 106 6.25 0.27 -6.30
N LEU A 107 7.19 -0.48 -6.87
CA LEU A 107 6.99 -1.33 -8.04
C LEU A 107 6.88 -2.80 -7.60
N GLY A 108 6.25 -3.67 -8.38
CA GLY A 108 5.97 -5.04 -7.93
C GLY A 108 5.40 -6.03 -8.95
N VAL A 109 5.25 -5.68 -10.22
CA VAL A 109 4.91 -6.71 -11.22
C VAL A 109 6.14 -7.57 -11.50
N ARG A 110 5.93 -8.88 -11.58
CA ARG A 110 6.97 -9.84 -11.96
C ARG A 110 6.46 -10.75 -13.07
N THR A 111 6.79 -10.41 -14.31
CA THR A 111 6.48 -11.28 -15.46
C THR A 111 7.35 -12.53 -15.42
N LYS A 112 6.74 -13.72 -15.49
CA LYS A 112 7.45 -15.00 -15.62
C LYS A 112 7.40 -15.45 -17.10
N PRO A 113 8.55 -15.67 -17.77
CA PRO A 113 8.58 -16.02 -19.20
C PRO A 113 7.82 -17.30 -19.58
N GLU A 114 7.64 -18.23 -18.63
CA GLU A 114 7.02 -19.54 -18.85
C GLU A 114 5.50 -19.55 -18.58
N ARG A 115 4.90 -18.40 -18.28
CA ARG A 115 3.45 -18.28 -18.03
C ARG A 115 2.67 -18.59 -19.31
N LYS A 116 1.67 -19.48 -19.20
CA LYS A 116 0.69 -19.69 -20.27
C LYS A 116 -0.41 -18.65 -20.17
N GLN A 117 -0.43 -17.70 -21.10
CA GLN A 117 -1.55 -16.75 -21.27
C GLN A 117 -2.83 -17.49 -21.71
N LYS A 118 -3.97 -17.12 -21.14
CA LYS A 118 -5.32 -17.54 -21.52
C LYS A 118 -5.89 -16.58 -22.57
N LEU A 119 -5.21 -16.49 -23.72
CA LEU A 119 -5.63 -15.63 -24.83
C LEU A 119 -7.05 -15.98 -25.31
N SER A 120 -7.86 -14.95 -25.52
CA SER A 120 -9.22 -15.06 -26.03
C SER A 120 -9.42 -14.25 -27.30
N SER A 121 -10.22 -14.77 -28.23
CA SER A 121 -10.63 -14.03 -29.42
C SER A 121 -11.77 -13.04 -29.15
N ARG A 122 -12.34 -13.00 -27.93
CA ARG A 122 -13.47 -12.13 -27.54
C ARG A 122 -13.22 -10.66 -27.89
N TYR A 123 -12.05 -10.16 -27.53
CA TYR A 123 -11.64 -8.77 -27.80
C TYR A 123 -10.59 -8.66 -28.90
N GLN A 124 -10.47 -9.67 -29.77
CA GLN A 124 -9.69 -9.51 -30.99
C GLN A 124 -10.36 -8.45 -31.87
N ALA A 125 -9.65 -7.36 -32.12
CA ALA A 125 -10.17 -6.27 -32.92
C ALA A 125 -10.09 -6.62 -34.42
N ALA A 126 -11.18 -6.34 -35.15
CA ALA A 126 -11.14 -6.37 -36.61
C ALA A 126 -10.49 -5.07 -37.15
N VAL A 127 -9.87 -5.16 -38.34
CA VAL A 127 -9.13 -4.04 -38.96
C VAL A 127 -9.97 -2.76 -39.10
N ASN A 128 -11.26 -2.90 -39.38
CA ASN A 128 -12.19 -1.79 -39.59
C ASN A 128 -13.26 -1.70 -38.49
N GLU A 129 -12.94 -2.17 -37.28
CA GLU A 129 -13.89 -2.10 -36.16
C GLU A 129 -14.00 -0.68 -35.62
N GLU A 130 -15.19 -0.11 -35.74
CA GLU A 130 -15.56 1.15 -35.10
C GLU A 130 -15.82 0.91 -33.61
N LEU A 131 -15.07 1.62 -32.78
CA LEU A 131 -15.19 1.60 -31.32
C LEU A 131 -15.63 3.00 -30.87
N PRO A 132 -16.26 3.14 -29.68
CA PRO A 132 -16.59 4.45 -29.14
C PRO A 132 -15.35 5.35 -29.12
N GLU A 133 -15.50 6.63 -29.44
CA GLU A 133 -14.38 7.60 -29.50
C GLU A 133 -13.71 7.77 -28.13
N SER A 134 -14.51 7.78 -27.06
CA SER A 134 -14.03 7.86 -25.69
C SER A 134 -14.86 6.97 -24.76
N VAL A 135 -14.19 6.47 -23.72
CA VAL A 135 -14.81 5.71 -22.64
C VAL A 135 -14.17 6.16 -21.33
N ASP A 136 -14.99 6.38 -20.32
CA ASP A 136 -14.54 6.65 -18.96
C ASP A 136 -15.45 5.93 -17.95
N TRP A 137 -14.96 4.82 -17.40
CA TRP A 137 -15.72 4.01 -16.44
C TRP A 137 -15.96 4.71 -15.10
N ARG A 138 -15.20 5.77 -14.78
CA ARG A 138 -15.42 6.59 -13.57
C ARG A 138 -16.77 7.28 -13.64
N THR A 139 -17.11 7.83 -14.82
CA THR A 139 -18.40 8.50 -15.06
C THR A 139 -19.60 7.54 -15.06
N LYS A 140 -19.33 6.24 -15.23
CA LYS A 140 -20.34 5.16 -15.23
C LYS A 140 -20.49 4.49 -13.86
N GLY A 141 -19.79 4.96 -12.83
CA GLY A 141 -19.85 4.38 -11.48
C GLY A 141 -19.21 2.99 -11.36
N ALA A 142 -18.31 2.63 -12.28
CA ALA A 142 -17.64 1.33 -12.30
C ALA A 142 -16.16 1.41 -11.88
N VAL A 143 -15.78 2.47 -11.17
CA VAL A 143 -14.42 2.65 -10.62
C VAL A 143 -14.54 3.29 -9.24
N PRO A 144 -14.12 2.63 -8.16
CA PRO A 144 -14.14 3.22 -6.83
C PRO A 144 -12.98 4.22 -6.64
N ALA A 145 -12.96 4.87 -5.46
CA ALA A 145 -11.93 5.85 -5.11
C ALA A 145 -10.52 5.27 -5.24
N VAL A 146 -9.54 6.10 -5.63
CA VAL A 146 -8.13 5.68 -5.72
C VAL A 146 -7.63 5.27 -4.34
N LYS A 147 -6.96 4.11 -4.29
CA LYS A 147 -6.32 3.58 -3.08
C LYS A 147 -4.80 3.80 -3.12
N ASP A 148 -4.13 3.46 -2.03
CA ASP A 148 -2.68 3.59 -1.87
C ASP A 148 -2.08 2.25 -1.42
N GLN A 149 -1.16 1.70 -2.21
CA GLN A 149 -0.48 0.45 -1.92
C GLN A 149 0.62 0.62 -0.86
N GLY A 150 1.00 1.86 -0.52
CA GLY A 150 2.09 2.13 0.41
C GLY A 150 3.43 1.60 -0.09
N GLY A 151 4.29 1.18 0.84
CA GLY A 151 5.63 0.65 0.53
C GLY A 151 5.68 -0.84 0.17
N CYS A 152 4.58 -1.40 -0.30
CA CYS A 152 4.45 -2.82 -0.63
C CYS A 152 4.35 -3.00 -2.15
N GLY A 153 5.06 -3.98 -2.72
CA GLY A 153 5.00 -4.34 -4.14
C GLY A 153 3.71 -5.08 -4.55
N SER A 154 2.56 -4.66 -4.01
CA SER A 154 1.24 -5.28 -4.19
C SER A 154 0.44 -4.71 -5.37
N CYS A 155 1.05 -3.89 -6.25
CA CYS A 155 0.37 -3.31 -7.41
C CYS A 155 -0.39 -4.33 -8.30
N TRP A 156 0.08 -5.58 -8.34
CA TRP A 156 -0.60 -6.69 -9.01
C TRP A 156 -1.99 -6.99 -8.38
N ALA A 157 -2.11 -6.92 -7.05
CA ALA A 157 -3.37 -7.11 -6.35
C ALA A 157 -4.31 -5.92 -6.60
N PHE A 158 -3.80 -4.68 -6.49
CA PHE A 158 -4.59 -3.47 -6.78
C PHE A 158 -5.10 -3.43 -8.23
N SER A 159 -4.26 -3.82 -9.20
CA SER A 159 -4.65 -3.90 -10.60
C SER A 159 -5.75 -4.93 -10.82
N ALA A 160 -5.63 -6.13 -10.23
CA ALA A 160 -6.64 -7.18 -10.33
C ALA A 160 -7.95 -6.76 -9.67
N ILE A 161 -7.91 -6.26 -8.43
CA ILE A 161 -9.09 -5.80 -7.70
C ILE A 161 -9.80 -4.69 -8.46
N ALA A 162 -9.09 -3.69 -9.00
CA ALA A 162 -9.71 -2.64 -9.80
C ALA A 162 -10.52 -3.16 -11.00
N ALA A 163 -10.06 -4.24 -11.66
CA ALA A 163 -10.81 -4.87 -12.75
C ALA A 163 -12.01 -5.68 -12.24
N VAL A 164 -11.88 -6.37 -11.10
CA VAL A 164 -12.98 -7.14 -10.47
C VAL A 164 -14.09 -6.21 -9.96
N GLU A 165 -13.73 -5.13 -9.28
CA GLU A 165 -14.65 -4.08 -8.83
C GLU A 165 -15.43 -3.50 -10.02
N GLY A 166 -14.72 -3.23 -11.12
CA GLY A 166 -15.30 -2.66 -12.33
C GLY A 166 -16.28 -3.60 -13.02
N ILE A 167 -15.90 -4.87 -13.27
CA ILE A 167 -16.81 -5.83 -13.89
C ILE A 167 -18.00 -6.16 -12.98
N ASN A 168 -17.80 -6.14 -11.67
CA ASN A 168 -18.88 -6.32 -10.69
C ASN A 168 -19.92 -5.21 -10.80
N ALA A 169 -19.49 -3.95 -10.78
CA ALA A 169 -20.38 -2.81 -10.94
C ALA A 169 -21.12 -2.84 -12.29
N ILE A 170 -20.47 -3.29 -13.35
CA ILE A 170 -21.09 -3.44 -14.68
C ILE A 170 -22.14 -4.56 -14.70
N ALA A 171 -21.85 -5.71 -14.09
CA ALA A 171 -22.71 -6.89 -14.14
C ALA A 171 -23.89 -6.83 -13.17
N THR A 172 -23.72 -6.23 -11.98
CA THR A 172 -24.73 -6.22 -10.93
C THR A 172 -25.33 -4.84 -10.64
N GLY A 173 -24.62 -3.77 -11.00
CA GLY A 173 -24.96 -2.41 -10.60
C GLY A 173 -24.40 -2.01 -9.22
N ASP A 174 -23.72 -2.92 -8.52
CA ASP A 174 -23.17 -2.66 -7.19
C ASP A 174 -21.68 -2.37 -7.26
N LEU A 175 -21.25 -1.19 -6.79
CA LEU A 175 -19.84 -0.87 -6.63
C LEU A 175 -19.42 -1.20 -5.20
N ILE A 176 -18.64 -2.27 -5.03
CA ILE A 176 -18.16 -2.76 -3.73
C ILE A 176 -16.64 -2.60 -3.71
N ALA A 177 -16.09 -2.00 -2.65
CA ALA A 177 -14.65 -1.96 -2.44
C ALA A 177 -14.15 -3.32 -1.94
N LEU A 178 -13.22 -3.93 -2.67
CA LEU A 178 -12.75 -5.30 -2.39
C LEU A 178 -11.34 -5.31 -1.78
N SER A 179 -10.97 -6.39 -1.10
CA SER A 179 -9.71 -6.49 -0.36
C SER A 179 -8.52 -6.87 -1.24
N GLU A 180 -7.55 -5.96 -1.39
CA GLU A 180 -6.24 -6.33 -1.91
C GLU A 180 -5.43 -7.16 -0.90
N GLN A 181 -5.67 -6.96 0.41
CA GLN A 181 -4.92 -7.66 1.45
C GLN A 181 -5.20 -9.15 1.49
N GLU A 182 -6.44 -9.58 1.19
CA GLU A 182 -6.74 -11.00 1.06
C GLU A 182 -5.89 -11.64 -0.04
N LEU A 183 -5.70 -10.97 -1.17
CA LEU A 183 -4.80 -11.45 -2.23
C LEU A 183 -3.35 -11.50 -1.73
N VAL A 184 -2.85 -10.41 -1.12
CA VAL A 184 -1.48 -10.32 -0.59
C VAL A 184 -1.18 -11.45 0.40
N ASP A 185 -2.12 -11.75 1.31
CA ASP A 185 -1.91 -12.72 2.38
C ASP A 185 -2.16 -14.17 1.96
N CYS A 186 -3.07 -14.40 1.01
CA CYS A 186 -3.59 -15.73 0.70
C CYS A 186 -3.21 -16.29 -0.67
N ASP A 187 -2.97 -15.44 -1.68
CA ASP A 187 -2.51 -15.90 -3.01
C ASP A 187 -1.01 -16.15 -3.00
N THR A 188 -0.63 -17.31 -2.46
CA THR A 188 0.77 -17.69 -2.22
C THR A 188 1.28 -18.78 -3.17
N SER A 189 0.46 -19.20 -4.15
CA SER A 189 0.84 -20.29 -5.06
C SER A 189 1.86 -19.83 -6.11
N TYR A 190 1.70 -18.61 -6.62
CA TYR A 190 2.57 -18.03 -7.66
C TYR A 190 2.96 -16.59 -7.39
N ASN A 191 2.09 -15.84 -6.72
CA ASN A 191 2.34 -14.49 -6.23
C ASN A 191 3.07 -14.54 -4.89
N GLU A 192 3.81 -13.47 -4.59
CA GLU A 192 4.75 -13.39 -3.46
C GLU A 192 4.45 -12.19 -2.56
N GLY A 193 3.16 -11.84 -2.41
CA GLY A 193 2.71 -10.74 -1.57
C GLY A 193 3.34 -9.41 -1.97
N CYS A 194 4.00 -8.74 -1.02
CA CYS A 194 4.74 -7.49 -1.25
C CYS A 194 6.00 -7.65 -2.11
N ASN A 195 6.48 -8.87 -2.34
CA ASN A 195 7.60 -9.10 -3.26
C ASN A 195 7.15 -9.09 -4.73
N GLY A 196 5.84 -9.07 -4.98
CA GLY A 196 5.29 -8.91 -6.31
C GLY A 196 4.48 -10.08 -6.82
N GLY A 197 3.90 -9.89 -8.00
CA GLY A 197 2.94 -10.84 -8.55
C GLY A 197 2.42 -10.47 -9.93
N LEU A 198 1.35 -11.16 -10.32
CA LEU A 198 0.70 -11.09 -11.63
C LEU A 198 -0.82 -11.21 -11.44
N MET A 199 -1.56 -10.38 -12.18
CA MET A 199 -3.01 -10.20 -12.02
C MET A 199 -3.80 -11.48 -12.35
N ASP A 200 -3.34 -12.26 -13.31
CA ASP A 200 -3.98 -13.52 -13.71
C ASP A 200 -4.03 -14.55 -12.58
N TYR A 201 -2.95 -14.64 -11.79
CA TYR A 201 -2.94 -15.55 -10.64
C TYR A 201 -3.88 -15.06 -9.55
N ALA A 202 -4.04 -13.74 -9.40
CA ALA A 202 -5.03 -13.18 -8.50
C ALA A 202 -6.46 -13.53 -8.96
N PHE A 203 -6.77 -13.42 -10.26
CA PHE A 203 -8.07 -13.86 -10.78
C PHE A 203 -8.30 -15.36 -10.56
N GLU A 204 -7.30 -16.19 -10.86
CA GLU A 204 -7.35 -17.64 -10.62
C GLU A 204 -7.57 -17.95 -9.12
N PHE A 205 -6.92 -17.21 -8.22
CA PHE A 205 -7.14 -17.31 -6.79
C PHE A 205 -8.59 -16.98 -6.43
N ILE A 206 -9.15 -15.86 -6.90
CA ILE A 206 -10.54 -15.44 -6.59
C ILE A 206 -11.53 -16.53 -7.01
N ILE A 207 -11.33 -17.13 -8.19
CA ILE A 207 -12.17 -18.23 -8.70
C ILE A 207 -12.09 -19.44 -7.76
N ASN A 208 -10.87 -19.91 -7.47
CA ASN A 208 -10.64 -21.10 -6.65
C ASN A 208 -11.04 -20.89 -5.17
N ASN A 209 -10.96 -19.65 -4.70
CA ASN A 209 -11.39 -19.27 -3.37
C ASN A 209 -12.92 -19.23 -3.24
N GLY A 210 -13.65 -19.19 -4.35
CA GLY A 210 -15.10 -19.01 -4.38
C GLY A 210 -15.53 -17.57 -4.11
N GLY A 211 -14.66 -16.59 -4.40
CA GLY A 211 -14.90 -15.16 -4.24
C GLY A 211 -13.78 -14.42 -3.53
N ILE A 212 -14.00 -13.14 -3.29
CA ILE A 212 -13.10 -12.22 -2.58
C ILE A 212 -13.91 -11.40 -1.56
N ASP A 213 -13.31 -11.11 -0.43
CA ASP A 213 -13.84 -10.31 0.66
C ASP A 213 -13.82 -8.80 0.36
N SER A 214 -14.61 -8.05 1.13
CA SER A 214 -14.65 -6.59 1.05
C SER A 214 -13.41 -5.98 1.72
N GLU A 215 -13.07 -4.74 1.34
CA GLU A 215 -12.05 -3.95 2.04
C GLU A 215 -12.40 -3.77 3.54
N GLU A 216 -13.68 -3.73 3.89
CA GLU A 216 -14.13 -3.59 5.28
C GLU A 216 -13.85 -4.87 6.10
N ASP A 217 -14.11 -6.04 5.52
CA ASP A 217 -13.93 -7.33 6.19
C ASP A 217 -12.45 -7.74 6.28
N TYR A 218 -11.65 -7.37 5.28
CA TYR A 218 -10.21 -7.63 5.24
C TYR A 218 -9.42 -6.38 4.82
N PRO A 219 -9.19 -5.43 5.75
CA PRO A 219 -8.54 -4.15 5.43
C PRO A 219 -7.08 -4.27 5.02
N TYR A 220 -6.63 -3.34 4.17
CA TYR A 220 -5.25 -3.22 3.73
C TYR A 220 -4.29 -2.75 4.84
N THR A 221 -3.10 -3.36 4.89
CA THR A 221 -2.11 -3.16 5.95
C THR A 221 -0.69 -2.87 5.43
N GLU A 222 -0.52 -2.72 4.12
CA GLU A 222 0.74 -2.33 3.45
C GLU A 222 1.92 -3.29 3.70
N LYS A 223 1.65 -4.54 4.08
CA LYS A 223 2.67 -5.56 4.33
C LYS A 223 2.11 -6.97 4.18
N ASP A 224 3.00 -7.94 4.08
CA ASP A 224 2.64 -9.34 4.14
C ASP A 224 2.07 -9.71 5.52
N GLY A 225 0.89 -10.31 5.52
CA GLY A 225 0.26 -10.94 6.65
C GLY A 225 0.19 -12.45 6.49
N ARG A 226 -0.41 -13.11 7.48
CA ARG A 226 -0.83 -14.51 7.35
C ARG A 226 -2.26 -14.51 6.87
N CYS A 227 -2.57 -15.35 5.88
CA CYS A 227 -3.95 -15.58 5.44
C CYS A 227 -4.87 -15.90 6.62
N ASP A 228 -5.71 -14.93 7.01
CA ASP A 228 -6.60 -15.01 8.17
C ASP A 228 -7.94 -15.61 7.76
N ALA A 229 -8.13 -16.89 8.10
CA ALA A 229 -9.36 -17.61 7.79
C ALA A 229 -10.64 -17.00 8.40
N ASN A 230 -10.53 -16.17 9.45
CA ASN A 230 -11.70 -15.54 10.05
C ASN A 230 -12.16 -14.31 9.27
N LYS A 231 -11.22 -13.57 8.68
CA LYS A 231 -11.51 -12.44 7.79
C LYS A 231 -11.92 -12.93 6.40
N LYS A 232 -11.30 -14.03 5.98
CA LYS A 232 -11.48 -14.67 4.67
C LYS A 232 -12.78 -15.48 4.55
N ASN A 233 -13.95 -14.85 4.77
CA ASN A 233 -15.19 -15.59 4.99
C ASN A 233 -16.45 -15.00 4.32
N ALA A 234 -16.53 -13.70 4.07
CA ALA A 234 -17.72 -13.07 3.49
C ALA A 234 -17.86 -13.34 1.99
N LYS A 235 -16.75 -13.32 1.23
CA LYS A 235 -16.69 -13.62 -0.22
C LYS A 235 -17.77 -12.88 -1.02
N VAL A 236 -17.79 -11.56 -0.84
CA VAL A 236 -18.86 -10.67 -1.31
C VAL A 236 -18.95 -10.56 -2.83
N VAL A 237 -17.86 -10.86 -3.56
CA VAL A 237 -17.84 -10.84 -5.03
C VAL A 237 -17.17 -12.10 -5.58
N THR A 238 -17.77 -12.68 -6.63
CA THR A 238 -17.22 -13.79 -7.43
C THR A 238 -17.04 -13.39 -8.88
N ILE A 239 -16.10 -14.08 -9.54
CA ILE A 239 -15.88 -14.02 -10.99
C ILE A 239 -15.96 -15.44 -11.57
N ASP A 240 -16.40 -15.55 -12.81
CA ASP A 240 -16.66 -16.83 -13.49
C ASP A 240 -15.42 -17.38 -14.22
N GLY A 241 -14.43 -16.51 -14.46
CA GLY A 241 -13.24 -16.80 -15.24
C GLY A 241 -12.39 -15.56 -15.43
N TYR A 242 -11.33 -15.69 -16.22
CA TYR A 242 -10.54 -14.57 -16.73
C TYR A 242 -9.92 -14.95 -18.09
N GLU A 243 -9.64 -13.94 -18.89
CA GLU A 243 -9.04 -14.06 -20.22
C GLU A 243 -7.97 -12.98 -20.40
N ASP A 244 -6.98 -13.24 -21.25
CA ASP A 244 -5.99 -12.26 -21.68
C ASP A 244 -6.46 -11.60 -22.99
N VAL A 245 -6.24 -10.29 -23.11
CA VAL A 245 -6.39 -9.55 -24.37
C VAL A 245 -5.26 -9.97 -25.32
N PRO A 246 -5.51 -10.02 -26.64
CA PRO A 246 -4.44 -10.23 -27.62
C PRO A 246 -3.27 -9.27 -27.40
N VAL A 247 -2.09 -9.84 -27.16
CA VAL A 247 -0.85 -9.12 -26.88
C VAL A 247 -0.46 -8.21 -28.04
N ASN A 248 0.21 -7.10 -27.72
CA ASN A 248 0.78 -6.15 -28.67
C ASN A 248 -0.27 -5.59 -29.65
N SER A 249 -1.46 -5.31 -29.13
CA SER A 249 -2.57 -4.76 -29.91
C SER A 249 -3.34 -3.71 -29.11
N GLU A 250 -2.93 -2.44 -29.23
CA GLU A 250 -3.66 -1.31 -28.63
C GLU A 250 -5.13 -1.26 -29.07
N LYS A 251 -5.44 -1.68 -30.30
CA LYS A 251 -6.83 -1.75 -30.78
C LYS A 251 -7.65 -2.83 -30.07
N SER A 252 -7.06 -4.00 -29.80
CA SER A 252 -7.73 -5.07 -29.03
C SER A 252 -7.88 -4.66 -27.56
N LEU A 253 -6.88 -4.00 -27.00
CA LEU A 253 -6.99 -3.38 -25.67
C LEU A 253 -8.08 -2.31 -25.63
N GLN A 254 -8.20 -1.47 -26.68
CA GLN A 254 -9.24 -0.45 -26.76
C GLN A 254 -10.63 -1.08 -26.76
N LYS A 255 -10.80 -2.17 -27.52
CA LYS A 255 -12.05 -2.95 -27.55
C LYS A 255 -12.38 -3.55 -26.19
N ALA A 256 -11.39 -4.08 -25.48
CA ALA A 256 -11.58 -4.61 -24.13
C ALA A 256 -11.98 -3.50 -23.14
N VAL A 257 -11.24 -2.39 -23.11
CA VAL A 257 -11.53 -1.21 -22.27
C VAL A 257 -12.89 -0.61 -22.58
N ALA A 258 -13.36 -0.69 -23.83
CA ALA A 258 -14.69 -0.21 -24.20
C ALA A 258 -15.84 -1.00 -23.52
N ASN A 259 -15.55 -2.23 -23.04
CA ASN A 259 -16.53 -3.12 -22.43
C ASN A 259 -16.39 -3.24 -20.91
N GLN A 260 -15.18 -3.06 -20.35
CA GLN A 260 -14.93 -3.08 -18.90
C GLN A 260 -13.53 -2.52 -18.56
N PRO A 261 -13.25 -2.17 -17.29
CA PRO A 261 -11.88 -1.93 -16.84
C PRO A 261 -10.97 -3.15 -17.03
N ILE A 262 -9.73 -2.92 -17.44
CA ILE A 262 -8.75 -3.97 -17.78
C ILE A 262 -7.52 -3.81 -16.89
N SER A 263 -7.07 -4.91 -16.29
CA SER A 263 -5.78 -4.96 -15.59
C SER A 263 -4.66 -4.98 -16.62
N VAL A 264 -3.68 -4.08 -16.48
CA VAL A 264 -2.53 -3.99 -17.38
C VAL A 264 -1.24 -3.84 -16.58
N ALA A 265 -0.13 -4.29 -17.14
CA ALA A 265 1.19 -3.99 -16.61
C ALA A 265 1.90 -2.96 -17.49
N ILE A 266 2.72 -2.10 -16.87
CA ILE A 266 3.53 -1.07 -17.53
C ILE A 266 4.94 -1.05 -16.95
N GLU A 267 5.89 -0.45 -17.67
CA GLU A 267 7.16 0.03 -17.11
C GLU A 267 6.96 1.44 -16.52
N ALA A 268 6.90 1.54 -15.20
CA ALA A 268 6.66 2.77 -14.45
C ALA A 268 7.92 3.28 -13.73
N GLY A 269 9.06 2.61 -13.88
CA GLY A 269 10.24 2.91 -13.08
C GLY A 269 11.04 4.17 -13.49
N GLY A 270 10.64 4.90 -14.53
CA GLY A 270 11.30 6.12 -14.97
C GLY A 270 11.03 7.34 -14.07
N ARG A 271 12.02 8.24 -13.91
CA ARG A 271 11.91 9.45 -13.08
C ARG A 271 10.77 10.38 -13.49
N ALA A 272 10.49 10.51 -14.80
CA ALA A 272 9.36 11.28 -15.29
C ALA A 272 8.01 10.70 -14.86
N PHE A 273 7.90 9.37 -14.75
CA PHE A 273 6.68 8.71 -14.30
C PHE A 273 6.52 8.86 -12.78
N GLN A 274 7.60 8.67 -12.01
CA GLN A 274 7.64 8.92 -10.56
C GLN A 274 7.06 10.30 -10.21
N LEU A 275 7.45 11.34 -10.96
CA LEU A 275 7.09 12.73 -10.69
C LEU A 275 5.94 13.26 -11.57
N TYR A 276 5.21 12.38 -12.26
CA TYR A 276 4.09 12.79 -13.10
C TYR A 276 3.03 13.53 -12.28
N SER A 277 2.51 14.62 -12.86
CA SER A 277 1.46 15.45 -12.24
C SER A 277 0.23 15.58 -13.14
N SER A 278 0.39 15.94 -14.41
CA SER A 278 -0.78 16.15 -15.30
C SER A 278 -0.40 16.15 -16.78
N GLY A 279 -1.41 16.02 -17.64
CA GLY A 279 -1.28 16.03 -19.11
C GLY A 279 -1.08 14.64 -19.70
N ILE A 280 -0.97 14.55 -21.03
CA ILE A 280 -0.77 13.26 -21.71
C ILE A 280 0.70 12.88 -21.61
N PHE A 281 0.99 11.83 -20.86
CA PHE A 281 2.32 11.29 -20.64
C PHE A 281 2.92 10.74 -21.93
N THR A 282 3.86 11.50 -22.48
CA THR A 282 4.66 11.16 -23.66
C THR A 282 6.13 10.91 -23.30
N GLY A 283 6.47 10.83 -22.00
CA GLY A 283 7.82 10.61 -21.51
C GLY A 283 8.43 9.28 -21.96
N THR A 284 9.75 9.16 -21.85
CA THR A 284 10.47 7.94 -22.20
C THR A 284 10.23 6.84 -21.16
N CYS A 285 9.97 5.63 -21.65
CA CYS A 285 9.88 4.39 -20.90
C CYS A 285 10.24 3.23 -21.85
N GLY A 286 10.77 2.14 -21.31
CA GLY A 286 10.95 0.88 -22.01
C GLY A 286 9.69 0.01 -21.94
N THR A 287 9.91 -1.30 -21.97
CA THR A 287 8.87 -2.34 -21.90
C THR A 287 9.19 -3.43 -20.87
N ALA A 288 10.13 -3.17 -19.96
CA ALA A 288 10.45 -4.06 -18.84
C ALA A 288 9.40 -3.87 -17.73
N LEU A 289 8.24 -4.48 -17.91
CA LEU A 289 7.06 -4.31 -17.05
C LEU A 289 7.40 -4.55 -15.57
N ASP A 290 7.13 -3.54 -14.75
CA ASP A 290 7.46 -3.53 -13.32
C ASP A 290 6.30 -3.05 -12.43
N HIS A 291 5.20 -2.58 -13.00
CA HIS A 291 4.07 -2.03 -12.25
C HIS A 291 2.69 -2.42 -12.81
N GLY A 292 1.77 -2.76 -11.91
CA GLY A 292 0.41 -3.18 -12.23
C GLY A 292 -0.57 -2.03 -12.02
N VAL A 293 -1.37 -1.73 -13.05
CA VAL A 293 -2.35 -0.63 -13.05
C VAL A 293 -3.63 -1.07 -13.75
N ALA A 294 -4.67 -0.24 -13.75
CA ALA A 294 -5.91 -0.55 -14.46
C ALA A 294 -6.23 0.50 -15.52
N ALA A 295 -6.43 0.06 -16.78
CA ALA A 295 -6.97 0.89 -17.83
C ALA A 295 -8.49 1.00 -17.65
N VAL A 296 -8.96 2.20 -17.29
CA VAL A 296 -10.37 2.47 -16.95
C VAL A 296 -11.07 3.35 -18.00
N GLY A 297 -10.37 3.65 -19.09
CA GLY A 297 -10.91 4.49 -20.14
C GLY A 297 -9.87 4.86 -21.18
N TYR A 298 -10.32 5.62 -22.16
CA TYR A 298 -9.49 6.21 -23.20
C TYR A 298 -10.23 7.40 -23.83
N GLY A 299 -9.49 8.26 -24.53
CA GLY A 299 -10.06 9.37 -25.26
C GLY A 299 -9.04 10.03 -26.19
N THR A 300 -9.39 11.24 -26.62
CA THR A 300 -8.57 12.10 -27.47
C THR A 300 -8.68 13.53 -26.95
N GLU A 301 -7.56 14.23 -26.83
CA GLU A 301 -7.50 15.65 -26.47
C GLU A 301 -6.48 16.33 -27.39
N ASP A 302 -6.88 17.43 -28.04
CA ASP A 302 -6.04 18.19 -28.97
C ASP A 302 -5.35 17.34 -30.06
N GLY A 303 -6.08 16.34 -30.57
CA GLY A 303 -5.59 15.42 -31.59
C GLY A 303 -4.61 14.35 -31.09
N LYS A 304 -4.43 14.23 -29.77
CA LYS A 304 -3.63 13.19 -29.12
C LYS A 304 -4.50 12.18 -28.40
N ASP A 305 -4.32 10.93 -28.77
CA ASP A 305 -5.03 9.81 -28.15
C ASP A 305 -4.36 9.43 -26.82
N TYR A 306 -5.19 9.08 -25.83
CA TYR A 306 -4.70 8.64 -24.54
C TYR A 306 -5.52 7.50 -23.94
N TRP A 307 -4.87 6.72 -23.07
CA TRP A 307 -5.46 5.84 -22.08
C TRP A 307 -5.72 6.60 -20.79
N ILE A 308 -6.80 6.30 -20.08
CA ILE A 308 -7.02 6.73 -18.70
C ILE A 308 -6.65 5.55 -17.80
N VAL A 309 -5.57 5.70 -17.04
CA VAL A 309 -5.02 4.63 -16.22
C VAL A 309 -5.13 4.99 -14.75
N ARG A 310 -5.80 4.13 -13.98
CA ARG A 310 -5.89 4.21 -12.51
C ARG A 310 -4.63 3.61 -11.90
N ASN A 311 -3.96 4.39 -11.06
CA ASN A 311 -2.79 3.96 -10.30
C ASN A 311 -3.17 3.67 -8.83
N SER A 312 -2.23 3.15 -8.06
CA SER A 312 -2.39 2.72 -6.65
C SER A 312 -1.42 3.46 -5.70
N TRP A 313 -1.12 4.74 -5.97
CA TRP A 313 -0.21 5.57 -5.14
C TRP A 313 -0.92 6.70 -4.39
N GLY A 314 -2.24 6.55 -4.21
CA GLY A 314 -3.10 7.57 -3.61
C GLY A 314 -3.42 8.72 -4.56
N SER A 315 -4.35 9.57 -4.13
CA SER A 315 -4.86 10.70 -4.93
C SER A 315 -3.90 11.88 -5.04
N SER A 316 -2.80 11.90 -4.27
CA SER A 316 -1.78 12.96 -4.33
C SER A 316 -0.77 12.79 -5.47
N TRP A 317 -0.80 11.66 -6.18
CA TRP A 317 0.04 11.40 -7.34
C TRP A 317 -0.76 11.61 -8.65
N GLY A 318 -0.13 12.20 -9.67
CA GLY A 318 -0.76 12.40 -10.98
C GLY A 318 -2.07 13.21 -10.93
N GLU A 319 -2.98 12.90 -11.86
CA GLU A 319 -4.28 13.55 -11.98
C GLU A 319 -5.27 12.92 -11.00
N SER A 320 -5.12 13.24 -9.70
CA SER A 320 -5.93 12.64 -8.62
C SER A 320 -5.81 11.11 -8.55
N GLY A 321 -4.59 10.58 -8.73
CA GLY A 321 -4.29 9.14 -8.73
C GLY A 321 -4.36 8.47 -10.11
N TYR A 322 -4.57 9.24 -11.16
CA TYR A 322 -4.64 8.76 -12.54
C TYR A 322 -3.48 9.30 -13.38
N VAL A 323 -3.18 8.60 -14.47
CA VAL A 323 -2.30 9.09 -15.53
C VAL A 323 -3.01 8.93 -16.87
N ARG A 324 -2.90 9.96 -17.72
CA ARG A 324 -3.28 9.87 -19.12
C ARG A 324 -2.05 9.46 -19.92
N MET A 325 -2.00 8.22 -20.40
CA MET A 325 -0.86 7.70 -21.16
C MET A 325 -1.11 7.81 -22.65
N GLU A 326 -0.10 8.23 -23.42
CA GLU A 326 -0.17 8.29 -24.89
C GLU A 326 -0.61 6.93 -25.48
N ARG A 327 -1.57 6.98 -26.40
CA ARG A 327 -2.17 5.82 -27.08
C ARG A 327 -1.95 5.92 -28.58
N ASN A 328 -2.02 4.79 -29.27
CA ASN A 328 -1.85 4.68 -30.72
C ASN A 328 -0.46 5.13 -31.18
N ILE A 329 0.57 4.71 -30.43
CA ILE A 329 1.96 4.96 -30.82
C ILE A 329 2.38 3.98 -31.92
N GLN A 330 3.53 4.23 -32.54
CA GLN A 330 4.04 3.34 -33.59
C GLN A 330 4.39 1.93 -33.09
N SER A 331 4.76 1.80 -31.81
CA SER A 331 5.07 0.50 -31.20
C SER A 331 3.79 -0.27 -30.90
N THR A 332 3.75 -1.54 -31.31
CA THR A 332 2.62 -2.44 -31.04
C THR A 332 2.44 -2.76 -29.57
N ASP A 333 3.51 -2.64 -28.79
CA ASP A 333 3.53 -2.92 -27.35
C ASP A 333 2.81 -1.84 -26.53
N GLY A 334 2.47 -0.71 -27.17
CA GLY A 334 1.88 0.47 -26.53
C GLY A 334 2.88 1.23 -25.66
N LYS A 335 2.50 2.43 -25.22
CA LYS A 335 3.35 3.28 -24.37
C LYS A 335 3.66 2.55 -23.06
N CYS A 336 4.96 2.44 -22.76
CA CYS A 336 5.48 1.73 -21.58
C CYS A 336 5.06 0.25 -21.49
N GLY A 337 4.73 -0.39 -22.62
CA GLY A 337 4.36 -1.80 -22.67
C GLY A 337 2.92 -2.11 -22.23
N ILE A 338 2.04 -1.10 -22.16
CA ILE A 338 0.65 -1.26 -21.68
C ILE A 338 -0.17 -2.32 -22.43
N ALA A 339 0.22 -2.69 -23.66
CA ALA A 339 -0.46 -3.70 -24.47
C ALA A 339 0.19 -5.11 -24.40
N ILE A 340 1.21 -5.32 -23.56
CA ILE A 340 1.96 -6.60 -23.47
C ILE A 340 1.28 -7.61 -22.56
N GLU A 341 0.85 -7.21 -21.35
CA GLU A 341 0.15 -8.09 -20.38
C GLU A 341 -1.21 -7.52 -19.95
N PRO A 342 -2.21 -7.38 -20.86
CA PRO A 342 -3.55 -6.95 -20.49
C PRO A 342 -4.46 -8.16 -20.23
N SER A 343 -5.08 -8.22 -19.05
CA SER A 343 -6.01 -9.29 -18.67
C SER A 343 -7.24 -8.78 -17.93
N TYR A 344 -8.30 -9.57 -17.93
CA TYR A 344 -9.58 -9.14 -17.39
C TYR A 344 -10.41 -10.30 -16.82
N PRO A 345 -11.12 -10.06 -15.71
CA PRO A 345 -12.06 -11.03 -15.15
C PRO A 345 -13.36 -11.08 -15.97
N LEU A 346 -14.00 -12.24 -15.96
CA LEU A 346 -15.33 -12.47 -16.52
C LEU A 346 -16.35 -12.58 -15.40
N LYS A 347 -17.48 -11.88 -15.53
CA LYS A 347 -18.62 -12.03 -14.62
C LYS A 347 -19.92 -11.88 -15.37
N THR A 348 -20.82 -12.83 -15.16
CA THR A 348 -22.16 -12.90 -15.76
C THR A 348 -23.26 -13.08 -14.72
N GLY A 349 -22.90 -13.59 -13.54
CA GLY A 349 -23.83 -13.84 -12.44
C GLY A 349 -23.89 -12.73 -11.39
N ALA A 350 -24.97 -12.74 -10.61
CA ALA A 350 -25.12 -11.92 -9.42
C ALA A 350 -24.04 -12.27 -8.37
N ASN A 351 -23.85 -11.37 -7.41
CA ASN A 351 -22.98 -11.65 -6.27
C ASN A 351 -23.56 -12.78 -5.41
N PRO A 352 -22.70 -13.54 -4.70
CA PRO A 352 -23.16 -14.45 -3.67
C PRO A 352 -24.13 -13.71 -2.73
N PRO A 353 -25.18 -14.39 -2.23
CA PRO A 353 -26.07 -13.78 -1.26
C PRO A 353 -25.20 -13.29 -0.10
N ASN A 354 -25.10 -11.96 0.02
CA ASN A 354 -24.27 -11.31 1.02
C ASN A 354 -24.63 -11.97 2.36
N PRO A 355 -23.71 -12.73 2.99
CA PRO A 355 -23.90 -13.07 4.39
C PRO A 355 -23.71 -11.73 5.08
N GLY A 356 -24.78 -10.92 5.12
CA GLY A 356 -24.75 -9.57 5.70
C GLY A 356 -24.00 -9.64 7.00
N PRO A 357 -23.21 -8.59 7.32
CA PRO A 357 -22.05 -8.65 8.20
C PRO A 357 -22.34 -9.64 9.31
N THR A 358 -21.58 -10.75 9.34
CA THR A 358 -21.71 -11.70 10.44
C THR A 358 -21.62 -10.82 11.68
N PRO A 359 -22.70 -10.70 12.49
CA PRO A 359 -22.63 -9.88 13.69
C PRO A 359 -21.38 -10.35 14.40
N PRO A 360 -20.48 -9.44 14.86
CA PRO A 360 -19.31 -9.85 15.60
C PRO A 360 -19.79 -10.89 16.58
N ALA A 361 -19.30 -12.13 16.44
CA ALA A 361 -19.79 -13.25 17.22
C ALA A 361 -19.92 -12.73 18.64
N PRO A 362 -21.10 -12.78 19.28
CA PRO A 362 -21.32 -12.11 20.54
C PRO A 362 -20.13 -12.46 21.40
N VAL A 363 -19.35 -11.44 21.78
CA VAL A 363 -18.21 -11.62 22.66
C VAL A 363 -18.78 -12.48 23.78
N PRO A 364 -18.31 -13.74 23.95
CA PRO A 364 -18.83 -14.58 25.01
C PRO A 364 -18.79 -13.71 26.25
N PRO A 365 -19.90 -13.53 26.98
CA PRO A 365 -19.96 -12.59 28.08
C PRO A 365 -18.68 -12.80 28.89
N THR A 366 -17.86 -11.75 28.98
CA THR A 366 -16.56 -11.83 29.67
C THR A 366 -16.86 -12.53 30.98
N PRO A 367 -16.35 -13.76 31.21
CA PRO A 367 -16.80 -14.52 32.37
C PRO A 367 -16.53 -13.63 33.58
N PRO A 368 -17.46 -13.55 34.54
CA PRO A 368 -17.26 -12.67 35.68
C PRO A 368 -15.89 -12.99 36.29
N SER A 369 -15.07 -11.95 36.45
CA SER A 369 -13.78 -12.06 37.12
C SER A 369 -13.92 -12.89 38.40
N SER A 370 -13.03 -13.84 38.64
CA SER A 370 -13.02 -14.61 39.88
C SER A 370 -12.75 -13.65 41.05
N VAL A 371 -13.78 -13.36 41.86
CA VAL A 371 -13.65 -12.52 43.06
C VAL A 371 -12.96 -13.35 44.13
N CYS A 372 -11.76 -12.93 44.54
CA CYS A 372 -10.99 -13.64 45.56
C CYS A 372 -11.42 -13.21 46.97
N ASP A 373 -11.62 -11.91 47.16
CA ASP A 373 -12.18 -11.29 48.37
C ASP A 373 -12.77 -9.90 48.03
N SER A 374 -13.06 -9.09 49.05
CA SER A 374 -13.59 -7.72 48.86
C SER A 374 -12.62 -6.74 48.19
N TYR A 375 -11.32 -7.06 48.16
CA TYR A 375 -10.24 -6.19 47.71
C TYR A 375 -9.46 -6.74 46.51
N TYR A 376 -9.63 -8.00 46.12
CA TYR A 376 -8.86 -8.64 45.06
C TYR A 376 -9.74 -9.44 44.10
N THR A 377 -9.40 -9.33 42.82
CA THR A 377 -10.02 -10.05 41.72
C THR A 377 -8.97 -10.66 40.83
N CYS A 378 -9.30 -11.82 40.27
CA CYS A 378 -8.52 -12.48 39.24
C CYS A 378 -9.27 -12.51 37.91
N PRO A 379 -8.55 -12.64 36.78
CA PRO A 379 -9.19 -12.79 35.47
C PRO A 379 -10.19 -13.94 35.43
N ALA A 380 -11.11 -13.89 34.48
CA ALA A 380 -12.02 -14.99 34.16
C ALA A 380 -11.28 -16.34 34.04
N SER A 381 -11.92 -17.44 34.45
CA SER A 381 -11.39 -18.82 34.29
C SER A 381 -10.06 -19.05 35.03
N THR A 382 -9.84 -18.35 36.14
CA THR A 382 -8.68 -18.52 37.03
C THR A 382 -9.10 -18.89 38.44
N THR A 383 -8.19 -19.51 39.19
CA THR A 383 -8.39 -19.87 40.60
C THR A 383 -7.64 -18.90 41.50
N CYS A 384 -8.35 -18.34 42.49
CA CYS A 384 -7.76 -17.50 43.53
C CYS A 384 -6.97 -18.35 44.52
N CYS A 385 -5.67 -18.11 44.62
CA CYS A 385 -4.76 -18.78 45.54
C CYS A 385 -4.15 -17.77 46.51
N CYS A 386 -4.24 -18.04 47.81
CA CYS A 386 -3.62 -17.17 48.80
C CYS A 386 -2.09 -17.19 48.69
N ILE A 387 -1.47 -16.01 48.59
CA ILE A 387 -0.02 -15.83 48.56
C ILE A 387 0.50 -15.46 49.95
N PHE A 388 -0.25 -14.65 50.69
CA PHE A 388 0.15 -14.20 52.01
C PHE A 388 -1.01 -14.38 53.00
N GLU A 389 -0.89 -15.38 53.86
CA GLU A 389 -1.87 -15.72 54.89
C GLU A 389 -1.35 -15.32 56.27
N TYR A 390 -2.19 -14.71 57.09
CA TYR A 390 -1.91 -14.48 58.50
C TYR A 390 -3.14 -14.84 59.33
N GLY A 391 -3.02 -15.86 60.18
CA GLY A 391 -4.17 -16.41 60.90
C GLY A 391 -5.07 -17.23 59.98
N LYS A 392 -6.34 -16.82 59.82
CA LYS A 392 -7.31 -17.41 58.89
C LYS A 392 -7.66 -16.48 57.73
N GLU A 393 -6.95 -15.37 57.62
CA GLU A 393 -7.22 -14.30 56.67
C GLU A 393 -6.11 -14.25 55.62
N CYS A 394 -6.52 -14.07 54.36
CA CYS A 394 -5.60 -13.87 53.25
C CYS A 394 -5.41 -12.38 52.96
N PHE A 395 -4.17 -11.91 52.94
CA PHE A 395 -3.81 -10.50 52.75
C PHE A 395 -3.33 -10.18 51.33
N ALA A 396 -2.97 -11.21 50.56
CA ALA A 396 -2.59 -11.07 49.16
C ALA A 396 -2.95 -12.32 48.36
N TRP A 397 -3.48 -12.12 47.15
CA TRP A 397 -3.96 -13.18 46.29
C TRP A 397 -3.15 -13.29 44.99
N GLY A 398 -3.07 -14.51 44.49
CA GLY A 398 -2.53 -14.86 43.18
C GLY A 398 -3.56 -15.60 42.35
N CYS A 399 -3.50 -15.40 41.05
CA CYS A 399 -4.37 -16.00 40.06
C CYS A 399 -3.64 -17.18 39.42
N CYS A 400 -4.12 -18.39 39.64
CA CYS A 400 -3.71 -19.55 38.86
C CYS A 400 -4.42 -19.52 37.51
N PRO A 401 -3.72 -19.66 36.36
CA PRO A 401 -4.31 -19.58 35.03
C PRO A 401 -5.11 -20.84 34.63
N LEU A 402 -5.87 -21.40 35.57
CA LEU A 402 -6.80 -22.52 35.40
C LEU A 402 -7.94 -22.40 36.41
N GLU A 403 -9.12 -22.88 36.05
CA GLU A 403 -10.27 -23.02 36.95
C GLU A 403 -10.14 -24.32 37.77
N GLY A 404 -10.54 -24.28 39.05
CA GLY A 404 -10.46 -25.44 39.95
C GLY A 404 -9.03 -25.92 40.28
N ALA A 405 -8.03 -25.06 40.10
CA ALA A 405 -6.64 -25.42 40.30
C ALA A 405 -6.31 -25.66 41.79
N SER A 406 -5.37 -26.57 42.05
CA SER A 406 -4.81 -26.78 43.38
C SER A 406 -3.68 -25.79 43.65
N CYS A 407 -3.82 -24.98 44.69
CA CYS A 407 -2.82 -24.00 45.09
C CYS A 407 -1.69 -24.72 45.86
N CYS A 408 -0.45 -24.65 45.35
CA CYS A 408 0.70 -25.25 46.01
C CYS A 408 1.20 -24.44 47.22
N ASP A 409 1.83 -25.11 48.18
CA ASP A 409 2.34 -24.48 49.42
C ASP A 409 3.56 -23.57 49.21
N ASP A 410 4.11 -23.51 47.99
CA ASP A 410 5.21 -22.59 47.65
C ASP A 410 4.74 -21.14 47.41
N HIS A 411 3.42 -20.89 47.54
CA HIS A 411 2.76 -19.61 47.28
C HIS A 411 2.95 -19.02 45.88
N TYR A 412 3.61 -19.75 44.98
CA TYR A 412 4.03 -19.27 43.67
C TYR A 412 3.47 -20.12 42.53
N SER A 413 3.24 -21.40 42.79
CA SER A 413 2.80 -22.36 41.79
C SER A 413 1.40 -22.88 42.08
N CYS A 414 0.78 -23.44 41.05
CA CYS A 414 -0.48 -24.14 41.14
C CYS A 414 -0.51 -25.29 40.15
N CYS A 415 -1.40 -26.25 40.42
CA CYS A 415 -1.56 -27.46 39.65
C CYS A 415 -2.96 -27.58 39.04
N PRO A 416 -3.09 -28.18 37.83
CA PRO A 416 -4.39 -28.49 37.26
C PRO A 416 -5.23 -29.38 38.19
N HIS A 417 -6.56 -29.26 38.11
CA HIS A 417 -7.49 -30.07 38.91
C HIS A 417 -7.24 -31.59 38.74
N ASP A 418 -6.91 -32.05 37.53
CA ASP A 418 -6.66 -33.47 37.24
C ASP A 418 -5.30 -33.97 37.78
N TYR A 419 -4.43 -33.05 38.20
CA TYR A 419 -3.11 -33.32 38.75
C TYR A 419 -2.89 -32.55 40.06
N PRO A 420 -3.73 -32.74 41.10
CA PRO A 420 -3.80 -31.81 42.23
C PRO A 420 -2.58 -31.89 43.17
N VAL A 421 -1.73 -32.92 43.05
CA VAL A 421 -0.60 -33.14 43.95
C VAL A 421 0.60 -32.30 43.53
N CYS A 422 0.91 -31.27 44.32
CA CYS A 422 2.06 -30.40 44.12
C CYS A 422 3.39 -31.06 44.55
N ASN A 423 4.37 -31.09 43.64
CA ASN A 423 5.77 -31.31 43.97
C ASN A 423 6.56 -30.02 43.71
N THR A 424 6.63 -29.17 44.74
CA THR A 424 7.25 -27.85 44.68
C THR A 424 8.76 -27.91 44.47
N ARG A 425 9.43 -28.98 44.93
CA ARG A 425 10.88 -29.18 44.71
C ARG A 425 11.22 -29.43 43.25
N ARG A 426 10.35 -30.13 42.52
CA ARG A 426 10.55 -30.46 41.10
C ARG A 426 9.78 -29.54 40.14
N GLY A 427 8.90 -28.68 40.66
CA GLY A 427 8.04 -27.81 39.87
C GLY A 427 7.04 -28.59 39.01
N THR A 428 6.50 -29.69 39.55
CA THR A 428 5.61 -30.61 38.83
C THR A 428 4.37 -30.97 39.62
N CYS A 429 3.33 -31.41 38.93
CA CYS A 429 2.02 -31.78 39.43
C CYS A 429 1.71 -33.22 39.05
N SER A 430 1.11 -34.01 39.94
CA SER A 430 0.76 -35.41 39.67
C SER A 430 -0.68 -35.72 40.07
N ALA A 431 -1.29 -36.73 39.43
CA ALA A 431 -2.66 -37.17 39.73
C ALA A 431 -2.77 -37.77 41.15
N THR A 432 -1.74 -38.49 41.58
CA THR A 432 -1.59 -39.07 42.93
C THR A 432 -0.15 -38.94 43.40
N LYS A 433 0.11 -39.18 44.69
CA LYS A 433 1.45 -39.07 45.30
C LYS A 433 2.51 -39.98 44.65
N ASP A 434 2.09 -41.12 44.09
CA ASP A 434 2.96 -42.13 43.49
C ASP A 434 2.79 -42.26 41.96
N SER A 435 2.10 -41.32 41.32
CA SER A 435 1.88 -41.36 39.87
C SER A 435 3.21 -41.19 39.12
N PRO A 436 3.54 -42.08 38.16
CA PRO A 436 4.72 -41.95 37.32
C PRO A 436 4.60 -40.81 36.29
N LEU A 437 3.36 -40.34 36.05
CA LEU A 437 3.06 -39.23 35.15
C LEU A 437 2.96 -37.94 35.94
N SER A 438 3.73 -36.94 35.53
CA SER A 438 3.68 -35.58 36.06
C SER A 438 3.61 -34.54 34.95
N VAL A 439 2.90 -33.46 35.23
CA VAL A 439 2.82 -32.27 34.37
C VAL A 439 3.55 -31.11 35.04
N LYS A 440 3.94 -30.10 34.27
CA LYS A 440 4.65 -28.93 34.82
C LYS A 440 3.68 -28.07 35.65
N ALA A 441 4.12 -27.61 36.82
CA ALA A 441 3.36 -26.67 37.61
C ALA A 441 3.29 -25.30 36.93
N LEU A 442 2.14 -24.64 37.06
CA LEU A 442 1.89 -23.33 36.48
C LEU A 442 2.22 -22.25 37.50
N LYS A 443 2.71 -21.11 37.01
CA LYS A 443 3.02 -19.96 37.86
C LYS A 443 1.76 -19.11 38.07
N ARG A 444 1.58 -18.63 39.29
CA ARG A 444 0.53 -17.66 39.62
C ARG A 444 0.88 -16.28 39.09
N ILE A 445 -0.14 -15.49 38.78
CA ILE A 445 -0.03 -14.05 38.47
C ILE A 445 -0.59 -13.27 39.66
N MET A 446 -0.12 -12.06 39.94
CA MET A 446 -0.68 -11.25 41.04
C MET A 446 -2.14 -10.85 40.76
N ALA A 447 -3.00 -10.97 41.78
CA ALA A 447 -4.38 -10.52 41.68
C ALA A 447 -4.50 -8.98 41.64
N THR A 448 -5.52 -8.48 40.97
CA THR A 448 -5.77 -7.04 40.81
C THR A 448 -6.62 -6.52 41.97
N ARG A 449 -6.24 -5.37 42.54
CA ARG A 449 -6.96 -4.76 43.66
C ARG A 449 -8.24 -4.05 43.21
N THR A 450 -9.41 -4.45 43.71
CA THR A 450 -10.70 -3.79 43.42
C THR A 450 -10.69 -2.37 44.02
N GLY A 451 -10.65 -1.36 43.14
CA GLY A 451 -10.57 0.05 43.50
C GLY A 451 -9.41 0.82 42.87
N ALA A 452 -8.44 0.15 42.25
CA ALA A 452 -7.41 0.79 41.46
C ALA A 452 -7.89 1.02 40.01
N ARG A 453 -8.79 1.99 39.79
CA ARG A 453 -8.90 2.66 38.49
C ARG A 453 -8.04 3.93 38.51
N ARG A 454 -6.89 3.86 37.86
CA ARG A 454 -6.06 4.95 37.28
C ARG A 454 -4.99 4.23 36.42
N ALA A 455 -4.62 4.62 35.21
CA ALA A 455 -5.07 5.63 34.27
C ALA A 455 -4.28 5.36 32.97
N GLU A 456 -4.90 4.78 31.94
CA GLU A 456 -4.33 4.70 30.59
C GLU A 456 -5.50 4.78 29.61
N ASP A 457 -6.06 5.98 29.45
CA ASP A 457 -6.82 6.41 28.28
C ASP A 457 -7.22 7.87 28.48
N GLY A 458 -6.46 8.78 27.88
CA GLY A 458 -6.75 10.20 27.95
C GLY A 458 -5.54 11.12 27.85
N MET A 459 -4.71 10.96 26.82
CA MET A 459 -3.77 12.01 26.41
C MET A 459 -4.27 12.59 25.07
N LYS A 460 -5.25 13.49 25.15
CA LYS A 460 -5.45 14.51 24.11
C LYS A 460 -4.31 15.51 24.26
N SER A 461 -3.40 15.55 23.30
CA SER A 461 -2.46 16.66 23.18
C SER A 461 -3.14 17.79 22.40
N SER A 462 -3.39 18.89 23.08
CA SER A 462 -3.57 20.20 22.48
C SER A 462 -2.53 21.12 23.11
N ALA A 463 -1.48 21.43 22.36
CA ALA A 463 -0.66 22.63 22.42
C ALA A 463 0.19 22.67 21.16
#